data_AF-A0A830D9Q2-F1
#
_entry.id   AF-A0A830D9Q2-F1
#
_cell.length_a   1.000
_cell.length_b   1.000
_cell.length_c   1.000
_cell.angle_alpha   90.00
_cell.angle_beta   90.00
_cell.angle_gamma   90.00
#
_symmetry.space_group_name_H-M   'P 1'
#
loop_
_entity.id
_entity.type
_entity.pdbx_description
1 polymer ?
#
loop_
_entity_poly.entity_id
_entity_poly.type
_entity_poly.pdbx_seq_one_letter_code
_entity_poly.pdbx_strand_id
1 'polypeptide(L)'
;MSDNQVLRTWDETVISSEKGKRVVHYILKDSIGNSLLAVVGKDRCVNHLSYAVTENYLRVFGPTGNVHAGTKWHSRRDVINWLKSVVSRGGPILANSSMYNF
;
A
#
# COMPACT_ATOMS: atom_id res chain seq x y z
N MET A 1 -31.30 2.38 7.00
CA MET A 1 -30.34 1.26 7.09
C MET A 1 -28.98 1.86 6.80
N SER A 2 -28.17 2.11 7.83
CA SER A 2 -26.94 2.89 7.64
C SER A 2 -25.82 1.96 7.20
N ASP A 3 -25.32 2.17 5.98
CA ASP A 3 -24.14 1.52 5.42
C ASP A 3 -22.96 1.60 6.40
N ASN A 4 -22.67 0.49 7.09
CA ASN A 4 -21.46 0.34 7.88
C ASN A 4 -20.27 0.05 6.93
N GLN A 5 -20.04 0.94 5.96
CA GLN A 5 -19.03 0.76 4.94
C GLN A 5 -17.65 0.93 5.56
N VAL A 6 -16.81 -0.09 5.44
CA VAL A 6 -15.43 -0.06 5.91
C VAL A 6 -14.65 0.96 5.09
N LEU A 7 -14.16 2.00 5.76
CA LEU A 7 -13.35 3.05 5.14
C LEU A 7 -11.88 2.64 5.15
N ARG A 8 -11.16 3.01 4.09
CA ARG A 8 -9.70 2.84 4.00
C ARG A 8 -9.00 4.18 4.07
N THR A 9 -7.82 4.19 4.64
CA THR A 9 -6.89 5.33 4.65
C THR A 9 -5.47 4.82 4.40
N TRP A 10 -4.50 5.72 4.32
CA TRP A 10 -3.09 5.35 4.23
C TRP A 10 -2.21 6.34 4.99
N ASP A 11 -1.10 5.85 5.50
CA ASP A 11 -0.05 6.64 6.15
C ASP A 11 1.29 6.47 5.42
N GLU A 12 2.09 7.54 5.44
CA GLU A 12 3.49 7.52 5.02
C GLU A 12 4.38 7.54 6.26
N THR A 13 5.32 6.61 6.37
CA THR A 13 6.22 6.49 7.52
C THR A 13 7.67 6.37 7.05
N VAL A 14 8.53 7.27 7.51
CA VAL A 14 9.97 7.19 7.28
C VAL A 14 10.56 6.19 8.26
N ILE A 15 11.09 5.07 7.76
CA ILE A 15 11.70 4.01 8.57
C ILE A 15 13.20 4.27 8.76
N SER A 16 13.86 4.76 7.72
CA SER A 16 15.26 5.17 7.75
C SER A 16 15.43 6.42 6.90
N SER A 17 16.16 7.40 7.44
CA SER A 17 16.53 8.65 6.76
C SER A 17 18.02 8.73 6.43
N GLU A 18 18.80 7.71 6.79
CA GLU A 18 20.25 7.66 6.53
C GLU A 18 20.51 7.64 5.01
N LYS A 19 21.42 8.49 4.55
CA LYS A 19 21.78 8.60 3.12
C LYS A 19 22.28 7.26 2.60
N GLY A 20 21.69 6.76 1.50
CA GLY A 20 22.04 5.47 0.90
C GLY A 20 21.31 4.29 1.55
N LYS A 21 20.55 4.52 2.62
CA LYS A 21 19.70 3.54 3.29
C LYS A 21 18.32 4.11 3.57
N ARG A 22 17.87 5.13 2.83
CA ARG A 22 16.58 5.75 3.08
C ARG A 22 15.48 4.73 2.76
N VAL A 23 14.55 4.57 3.70
CA VAL A 23 13.38 3.69 3.57
C VAL A 23 12.12 4.44 3.99
N VAL A 24 11.10 4.41 3.15
CA VAL A 24 9.79 5.00 3.40
C VAL A 24 8.73 3.93 3.17
N HIS A 25 7.84 3.73 4.13
CA HIS A 25 6.72 2.81 4.03
C HIS A 25 5.43 3.56 3.77
N TYR A 26 4.58 2.99 2.92
CA TYR A 26 3.19 3.40 2.75
C TYR A 26 2.29 2.28 3.26
N ILE A 27 1.54 2.57 4.31
CA ILE A 27 0.74 1.57 5.03
C ILE A 27 -0.73 1.90 4.80
N LEU A 28 -1.47 0.97 4.21
CA LEU A 28 -2.93 1.03 4.15
C LEU A 28 -3.50 0.69 5.53
N LYS A 29 -4.56 1.38 5.91
CA LYS A 29 -5.33 1.11 7.11
C LYS A 29 -6.82 1.05 6.78
N ASP A 30 -7.58 0.27 7.53
CA ASP A 30 -9.03 0.33 7.48
C ASP A 30 -9.64 0.78 8.81
N SER A 31 -10.91 1.15 8.78
CA SER A 31 -11.64 1.64 9.95
C SER A 31 -11.93 0.56 11.01
N ILE A 32 -11.60 -0.71 10.74
CA ILE A 32 -11.74 -1.82 11.68
C ILE A 32 -10.39 -2.13 12.38
N GLY A 33 -9.31 -1.45 11.96
CA GLY A 33 -8.00 -1.53 12.62
C GLY A 33 -7.01 -2.46 11.92
N ASN A 34 -7.32 -3.00 10.74
CA ASN A 34 -6.34 -3.73 9.95
C ASN A 34 -5.33 -2.76 9.34
N SER A 35 -4.09 -3.22 9.16
CA SER A 35 -3.06 -2.48 8.46
C SER A 35 -2.26 -3.38 7.51
N LEU A 36 -1.82 -2.82 6.39
CA LEU A 36 -1.09 -3.54 5.36
C LEU A 36 -0.03 -2.65 4.74
N LEU A 37 1.22 -3.10 4.76
CA LEU A 37 2.30 -2.43 4.05
C LEU A 37 2.07 -2.56 2.54
N ALA A 38 1.76 -1.45 1.86
CA ALA A 38 1.38 -1.47 0.45
C ALA A 38 2.55 -1.18 -0.48
N VAL A 39 3.39 -0.21 -0.12
CA VAL A 39 4.53 0.24 -0.95
C VAL A 39 5.73 0.51 -0.06
N VAL A 40 6.91 0.17 -0.57
CA VAL A 40 8.19 0.49 0.04
C VAL A 40 8.99 1.37 -0.91
N GLY A 41 9.29 2.58 -0.47
CA GLY A 41 10.28 3.48 -1.05
C GLY A 41 11.68 3.16 -0.53
N LYS A 42 12.64 2.95 -1.42
CA LYS A 42 14.08 2.78 -1.10
C LYS A 42 14.94 3.64 -2.00
N ASP A 43 16.13 4.01 -1.55
CA ASP A 43 17.09 4.72 -2.40
C ASP A 43 17.34 3.94 -3.71
N ARG A 44 17.13 4.63 -4.83
CA ARG A 44 17.48 4.16 -6.17
C ARG A 44 18.84 4.70 -6.58
N CYS A 45 19.05 5.99 -6.35
CA CYS A 45 20.30 6.70 -6.55
C CYS A 45 20.40 7.86 -5.56
N VAL A 46 21.47 8.66 -5.61
CA VAL A 46 21.71 9.76 -4.66
C VAL A 46 20.50 10.69 -4.62
N ASN A 47 19.88 10.83 -3.45
CA ASN A 47 18.71 11.67 -3.19
C ASN A 47 17.42 11.29 -3.95
N HIS A 48 17.36 10.13 -4.62
CA HIS A 48 16.16 9.68 -5.33
C HIS A 48 15.70 8.32 -4.84
N LEU A 49 14.41 8.22 -4.51
CA LEU A 49 13.76 6.98 -4.14
C LEU A 49 13.16 6.27 -5.36
N SER A 50 13.12 4.94 -5.31
CA SER A 50 12.21 4.11 -6.08
C SER A 50 11.20 3.48 -5.15
N TYR A 51 9.98 3.30 -5.63
CA TYR A 51 8.87 2.79 -4.84
C TYR A 51 8.36 1.50 -5.46
N ALA A 52 8.34 0.42 -4.70
CA ALA A 52 7.88 -0.88 -5.16
C ALA A 52 6.66 -1.34 -4.35
N VAL A 53 5.69 -1.91 -5.05
CA VAL A 53 4.52 -2.53 -4.42
C VAL A 53 4.96 -3.82 -3.73
N THR A 54 4.43 -4.05 -2.53
CA THR A 54 4.81 -5.22 -1.75
C THR A 54 4.03 -6.46 -2.18
N GLU A 55 4.62 -7.63 -1.91
CA GLU A 55 3.88 -8.89 -2.02
C GLU A 55 2.66 -8.92 -1.09
N ASN A 56 2.75 -8.31 0.10
CA ASN A 56 1.64 -8.26 1.05
C ASN A 56 0.40 -7.61 0.43
N TYR A 57 0.58 -6.50 -0.29
CA TYR A 57 -0.50 -5.88 -1.05
C TYR A 57 -1.09 -6.84 -2.09
N LEU A 58 -0.23 -7.48 -2.87
CA LEU A 58 -0.65 -8.35 -3.97
C LEU A 58 -1.35 -9.63 -3.48
N ARG A 59 -0.98 -10.15 -2.32
CA ARG A 59 -1.68 -11.30 -1.71
C ARG A 59 -3.09 -10.94 -1.26
N VAL A 60 -3.30 -9.71 -0.79
CA VAL A 60 -4.59 -9.27 -0.25
C VAL A 60 -5.52 -8.76 -1.35
N PHE A 61 -5.01 -7.92 -2.25
CA PHE A 61 -5.83 -7.23 -3.25
C PHE A 61 -5.64 -7.76 -4.67
N GLY A 62 -4.68 -8.66 -4.90
CA GLY A 62 -4.26 -9.04 -6.25
C GLY A 62 -3.65 -7.88 -7.02
N PRO A 63 -3.30 -8.11 -8.31
CA PRO A 63 -2.99 -7.03 -9.24
C PRO A 63 -4.20 -6.10 -9.37
N THR A 64 -3.97 -4.79 -9.24
CA THR A 64 -5.06 -3.80 -9.31
C THR A 64 -4.77 -2.80 -10.43
N GLY A 65 -5.53 -2.87 -11.53
CA GLY A 65 -5.30 -2.05 -12.71
C GLY A 65 -3.90 -2.31 -13.29
N ASN A 66 -3.09 -1.27 -13.44
CA ASN A 66 -1.72 -1.36 -13.96
C ASN A 66 -0.68 -1.73 -12.88
N VAL A 67 -1.11 -2.15 -11.70
CA VAL A 67 -0.21 -2.49 -10.58
C VAL A 67 -0.10 -3.99 -10.38
N HIS A 68 1.12 -4.52 -10.46
CA HIS A 68 1.47 -5.94 -10.39
C HIS A 68 2.82 -6.14 -9.65
N ALA A 69 3.26 -7.40 -9.54
CA ALA A 69 4.48 -7.84 -8.82
C ALA A 69 5.82 -7.22 -9.26
N GLY A 70 5.81 -6.39 -10.31
CA GLY A 70 7.01 -5.68 -10.79
C GLY A 70 6.84 -4.17 -10.85
N THR A 71 5.70 -3.62 -10.42
CA THR A 71 5.45 -2.19 -10.51
C THR A 71 6.43 -1.42 -9.65
N LYS A 72 7.21 -0.56 -10.30
CA LYS A 72 8.13 0.37 -9.67
C LYS A 72 7.82 1.78 -10.11
N TRP A 73 7.56 2.67 -9.16
CA TRP A 73 7.43 4.10 -9.41
C TRP A 73 8.73 4.83 -9.09
N HIS A 74 8.92 5.97 -9.75
CA HIS A 74 10.09 6.83 -9.59
C HIS A 74 9.75 8.17 -8.94
N SER A 75 8.45 8.43 -8.70
CA SER A 75 7.99 9.62 -8.03
C SER A 75 7.05 9.26 -6.88
N ARG A 76 7.18 10.01 -5.78
CA ARG A 76 6.23 9.95 -4.65
C ARG A 76 4.80 10.27 -5.11
N ARG A 77 4.66 11.15 -6.10
CA ARG A 77 3.37 11.59 -6.64
C ARG A 77 2.60 10.41 -7.25
N ASP A 78 3.26 9.54 -7.99
CA ASP A 78 2.61 8.37 -8.61
C ASP A 78 2.10 7.39 -7.55
N VAL A 79 2.89 7.18 -6.49
CA VAL A 79 2.49 6.37 -5.33
C VAL A 79 1.24 6.95 -4.67
N ILE A 80 1.23 8.25 -4.38
CA ILE A 80 0.10 8.92 -3.73
C ILE A 80 -1.15 8.85 -4.60
N ASN A 81 -1.02 9.10 -5.91
CA ASN A 81 -2.15 9.02 -6.84
C ASN A 81 -2.73 7.60 -6.89
N TRP A 82 -1.87 6.59 -6.91
CA TRP A 82 -2.32 5.21 -6.84
C TRP A 82 -3.01 4.88 -5.50
N LEU A 83 -2.44 5.28 -4.35
CA LEU A 83 -3.05 5.07 -3.04
C LEU A 83 -4.43 5.72 -2.91
N LYS A 84 -4.62 6.92 -3.48
CA LYS A 84 -5.93 7.56 -3.58
C LYS A 84 -6.93 6.68 -4.34
N SER A 85 -6.51 6.05 -5.44
CA SER A 85 -7.36 5.12 -6.20
C SER A 85 -7.69 3.84 -5.42
N VAL A 86 -6.78 3.38 -4.55
CA VAL A 86 -7.00 2.19 -3.71
C VAL A 86 -8.01 2.50 -2.62
N VAL A 87 -7.87 3.64 -1.95
CA VAL A 87 -8.79 4.09 -0.90
C VAL A 87 -10.19 4.39 -1.45
N SER A 88 -10.29 4.99 -2.64
CA SER A 88 -11.59 5.32 -3.24
C SER A 88 -12.43 4.09 -3.60
N ARG A 89 -11.82 2.89 -3.72
CA ARG A 89 -12.55 1.64 -3.93
C ARG A 89 -13.26 1.14 -2.66
N GLY A 90 -12.88 1.59 -1.47
CA GLY A 90 -13.54 1.25 -0.19
C GLY A 90 -13.48 -0.24 0.20
N GLY A 91 -14.01 -0.61 1.36
CA GLY A 91 -14.04 -2.01 1.81
C GLY A 91 -12.82 -2.44 2.64
N PRO A 92 -12.93 -3.57 3.37
CA PRO A 92 -11.94 -4.01 4.34
C PRO A 92 -10.63 -4.46 3.69
N ILE A 93 -9.50 -4.27 4.40
CA ILE A 93 -8.21 -4.81 3.97
C ILE A 93 -8.21 -6.32 4.18
N LEU A 94 -8.79 -6.80 5.28
CA LEU A 94 -8.96 -8.23 5.55
C LEU A 94 -10.39 -8.47 6.03
N ALA A 95 -11.23 -9.05 5.18
CA ALA A 95 -12.49 -9.65 5.60
C ALA A 95 -12.81 -10.89 4.75
N ASN A 96 -12.19 -12.03 5.11
CA ASN A 96 -12.89 -13.28 5.40
C ASN A 96 -11.84 -14.37 5.68
N SER A 97 -11.57 -14.61 6.96
CA SER A 97 -10.90 -15.83 7.43
C SER A 97 -11.74 -17.10 7.19
N SER A 98 -12.92 -16.99 6.57
CA SER A 98 -13.88 -18.08 6.37
C SER A 98 -13.85 -18.71 4.96
N MET A 99 -12.85 -18.43 4.12
CA MET A 99 -12.76 -19.01 2.76
C MET A 99 -11.56 -19.94 2.51
N TYR A 100 -10.85 -20.37 3.56
CA TYR A 100 -9.88 -21.46 3.46
C TYR A 100 -10.36 -22.66 4.31
N ASN A 101 -11.38 -23.36 3.81
CA ASN A 101 -11.57 -24.76 4.13
C ASN A 101 -11.25 -25.53 2.83
N PHE A 102 -10.10 -26.20 2.82
CA PHE A 102 -9.82 -27.30 1.90
C PHE A 102 -10.31 -28.60 2.52
#